data_AF-A0A5N6WC93-F1
#
_entry.id   AF-A0A5N6WC93-F1
#
_cell.length_a   1.000
_cell.length_b   1.000
_cell.length_c   1.000
_cell.angle_alpha   90.00
_cell.angle_beta   90.00
_cell.angle_gamma   90.00
#
_symmetry.space_group_name_H-M   'P 1'
#
loop_
_entity.id
_entity.type
_entity.pdbx_description
1 polymer ?
#
loop_
_entity_poly.entity_id
_entity_poly.type
_entity_poly.pdbx_seq_one_letter_code
_entity_poly.pdbx_strand_id
1 'polypeptide(L)'
;MAPSHNPGPGRAAARTPISRPSFDITPDFTDPSFDPAEFLNDVLPPLTLASPQSYTPRGSTAVSLAELSTQVQSILTQINAQNVRLSNNLTQLTDEILRSGNRLAYEVEVLRGEAIGLSETLTEALRDDIVRFVPNTVESNREGNPESEDDGEETQAADNREETVQDPDFITKLRTLNQVRARLEEVVQTFGDSMEWPLPPSETSLTSSFISVSAPEPGSEAQSQEEKGQEVAKKLRTEVTELLDSNGGGEEGLEAATRRVEALRVLATVWKGTAEEKARTRFVDGLAKMIDDRRRALENQGKINSSQQQGKPPVGHRRQESEGPGGGIFKNLQRLREEIYLE
;
A
#
# COMPACT_ATOMS: atom_id res chain seq x y z
N MET A 1 45.32 -29.84 -36.88
CA MET A 1 44.90 -28.53 -37.44
C MET A 1 45.23 -27.46 -36.41
N ALA A 2 45.94 -26.42 -36.83
CA ALA A 2 46.33 -25.22 -36.06
C ALA A 2 45.12 -24.29 -35.76
N PRO A 3 45.26 -23.12 -35.10
CA PRO A 3 46.11 -22.69 -33.97
C PRO A 3 45.30 -21.96 -32.85
N SER A 4 46.02 -21.56 -31.79
CA SER A 4 45.64 -20.64 -30.70
C SER A 4 45.41 -19.18 -31.14
N HIS A 5 44.52 -18.42 -30.49
CA HIS A 5 44.62 -16.95 -30.35
C HIS A 5 43.92 -16.39 -29.08
N ASN A 6 44.56 -15.38 -28.50
CA ASN A 6 44.35 -14.69 -27.21
C ASN A 6 43.04 -13.86 -27.11
N PRO A 7 42.68 -13.40 -25.88
CA PRO A 7 41.49 -12.59 -25.61
C PRO A 7 41.73 -11.08 -25.83
N GLY A 8 40.66 -10.33 -26.11
CA GLY A 8 40.67 -8.86 -26.24
C GLY A 8 39.28 -8.29 -26.61
N PRO A 9 39.06 -6.97 -26.51
CA PRO A 9 38.30 -6.35 -25.41
C PRO A 9 36.93 -5.78 -25.82
N GLY A 10 36.20 -5.29 -24.81
CA GLY A 10 34.83 -4.77 -24.87
C GLY A 10 34.54 -3.80 -26.03
N ARG A 11 33.44 -4.08 -26.71
CA ARG A 11 32.94 -3.30 -27.84
C ARG A 11 32.17 -2.09 -27.31
N ALA A 12 32.87 -0.97 -27.23
CA ALA A 12 32.28 0.36 -27.10
C ALA A 12 31.26 0.57 -28.22
N ALA A 13 30.02 0.92 -27.85
CA ALA A 13 28.98 1.33 -28.77
C ALA A 13 29.39 2.65 -29.44
N ALA A 14 29.51 2.62 -30.76
CA ALA A 14 29.78 3.78 -31.58
C ALA A 14 28.60 4.76 -31.51
N ARG A 15 28.81 5.96 -30.93
CA ARG A 15 27.91 7.10 -31.09
C ARG A 15 28.07 7.64 -32.51
N THR A 16 27.00 7.54 -33.30
CA THR A 16 26.82 8.22 -34.57
C THR A 16 26.82 9.75 -34.35
N PRO A 17 27.48 10.55 -35.21
CA PRO A 17 27.38 12.01 -35.14
C PRO A 17 26.01 12.44 -35.67
N ILE A 18 25.14 12.93 -34.77
CA ILE A 18 23.83 13.48 -35.12
C ILE A 18 24.07 14.86 -35.77
N SER A 19 23.68 14.98 -37.04
CA SER A 19 23.51 16.25 -37.75
C SER A 19 22.69 17.22 -36.90
N ARG A 20 23.26 18.40 -36.62
CA ARG A 20 22.56 19.53 -35.97
C ARG A 20 21.27 19.88 -36.72
N PRO A 21 20.07 19.71 -36.12
CA PRO A 21 18.91 20.45 -36.57
C PRO A 21 19.00 21.88 -36.03
N SER A 22 18.73 22.83 -36.90
CA SER A 22 18.54 24.25 -36.62
C SER A 22 17.46 24.49 -35.57
N PHE A 23 17.84 25.15 -34.46
CA PHE A 23 17.16 26.16 -33.63
C PHE A 23 15.64 26.17 -33.36
N ASP A 24 14.86 25.17 -33.74
CA ASP A 24 13.47 25.00 -33.31
C ASP A 24 13.39 23.88 -32.26
N ILE A 25 13.96 24.13 -31.09
CA ILE A 25 13.77 23.28 -29.92
C ILE A 25 12.83 24.04 -28.98
N THR A 26 11.54 23.83 -29.13
CA THR A 26 10.58 24.15 -28.07
C THR A 26 10.57 22.98 -27.10
N PRO A 27 11.21 23.08 -25.92
CA PRO A 27 11.11 22.01 -24.93
C PRO A 27 9.65 21.83 -24.50
N ASP A 28 9.26 20.59 -24.30
CA ASP A 28 8.00 20.26 -23.67
C ASP A 28 8.18 20.33 -22.15
N PHE A 29 7.83 21.47 -21.57
CA PHE A 29 7.90 21.69 -20.12
C PHE A 29 6.88 20.87 -19.32
N THR A 30 6.00 20.12 -19.99
CA THR A 30 5.02 19.26 -19.34
C THR A 30 5.50 17.82 -19.14
N ASP A 31 6.65 17.46 -19.72
CA ASP A 31 7.26 16.14 -19.53
C ASP A 31 7.82 16.01 -18.08
N PRO A 32 7.37 15.02 -17.29
CA PRO A 32 7.88 14.77 -15.94
C PRO A 32 9.38 14.44 -15.89
N SER A 33 9.96 14.02 -17.02
CA SER A 33 11.38 13.70 -17.14
C SER A 33 12.26 14.87 -17.59
N PHE A 34 11.67 16.05 -17.81
CA PHE A 34 12.40 17.24 -18.23
C PHE A 34 13.38 17.72 -17.14
N ASP A 35 14.68 17.67 -17.45
CA ASP A 35 15.73 18.30 -16.64
C ASP A 35 16.15 19.65 -17.26
N PRO A 36 15.97 20.78 -16.55
CA PRO A 36 16.41 22.09 -17.06
C PRO A 36 17.93 22.18 -17.25
N ALA A 37 18.72 21.43 -16.46
CA ALA A 37 20.17 21.45 -16.59
C ALA A 37 20.63 20.72 -17.85
N GLU A 38 20.10 19.52 -18.11
CA GLU A 38 20.34 18.77 -19.36
C GLU A 38 19.90 19.59 -20.59
N PHE A 39 18.73 20.21 -20.55
CA PHE A 39 18.24 21.07 -21.64
C PHE A 39 19.21 22.21 -21.97
N LEU A 40 19.68 22.95 -20.96
CA LEU A 40 20.63 24.04 -21.19
C LEU A 40 22.00 23.54 -21.69
N ASN A 41 22.45 22.39 -21.20
CA ASN A 41 23.71 21.78 -21.65
C ASN A 41 23.63 21.31 -23.11
N ASP A 42 22.47 20.86 -23.56
CA ASP A 42 22.24 20.43 -24.94
C ASP A 42 22.04 21.61 -25.90
N VAL A 43 21.38 22.68 -25.44
CA VAL A 43 21.05 23.84 -26.27
C VAL A 43 22.21 24.84 -26.37
N LEU A 44 23.03 24.98 -25.32
CA LEU A 44 24.12 25.96 -25.30
C LEU A 44 25.42 25.38 -25.90
N PRO A 45 26.01 26.03 -26.91
CA PRO A 45 27.28 25.59 -27.47
C PRO A 45 28.45 25.81 -26.49
N PRO A 46 29.52 24.99 -26.56
CA PRO A 46 30.69 25.15 -25.71
C PRO A 46 31.40 26.48 -26.00
N LEU A 47 31.89 27.14 -24.94
CA LEU A 47 32.58 28.43 -25.04
C LEU A 47 34.01 28.28 -25.58
N THR A 48 34.40 29.10 -26.54
CA THR A 48 35.81 29.28 -26.91
C THR A 48 36.48 30.19 -25.88
N LEU A 49 37.14 29.60 -24.89
CA LEU A 49 38.08 30.34 -24.05
C LEU A 49 39.35 30.59 -24.86
N ALA A 50 39.70 31.86 -25.05
CA ALA A 50 40.90 32.26 -25.78
C ALA A 50 42.17 31.76 -25.07
N SER A 51 42.55 30.50 -25.33
CA SER A 51 43.82 29.91 -24.93
C SER A 51 44.55 29.40 -26.17
N PRO A 52 45.68 30.03 -26.57
CA PRO A 52 46.37 29.68 -27.80
C PRO A 52 47.39 28.56 -27.58
N GLN A 53 47.05 27.44 -26.93
CA GLN A 53 47.93 26.26 -26.94
C GLN A 53 47.24 25.00 -26.44
N SER A 54 46.69 24.17 -27.32
CA SER A 54 46.78 22.71 -27.20
C SER A 54 46.05 22.00 -28.34
N TYR A 55 46.85 21.27 -29.11
CA TYR A 55 46.49 20.33 -30.16
C TYR A 55 45.45 19.30 -29.70
N THR A 56 44.22 19.37 -30.19
CA THR A 56 43.30 18.22 -30.36
C THR A 56 42.32 18.47 -31.51
N PRO A 57 41.80 17.41 -32.16
CA PRO A 57 41.47 17.42 -33.59
C PRO A 57 40.06 17.95 -33.89
N ARG A 58 39.94 18.58 -35.06
CA ARG A 58 38.74 18.92 -35.85
C ARG A 58 37.40 18.44 -35.26
N GLY A 59 36.62 19.38 -34.73
CA GLY A 59 35.23 19.18 -34.32
C GLY A 59 34.64 20.27 -33.41
N SER A 60 35.46 21.20 -32.90
CA SER A 60 35.02 22.20 -31.93
C SER A 60 34.20 23.32 -32.58
N THR A 61 32.88 23.18 -32.55
CA THR A 61 31.89 24.26 -32.78
C THR A 61 31.82 25.21 -31.59
N ALA A 62 32.98 25.63 -31.08
CA ALA A 62 33.06 26.46 -29.88
C ALA A 62 32.80 27.92 -30.25
N VAL A 63 31.90 28.56 -29.52
CA VAL A 63 31.28 29.85 -29.88
C VAL A 63 31.88 30.98 -29.04
N SER A 64 31.91 32.20 -29.59
CA SER A 64 32.39 33.38 -28.86
C SER A 64 31.39 33.80 -27.77
N LEU A 65 31.85 34.50 -26.72
CA LEU A 65 30.98 34.97 -25.63
C LEU A 65 29.83 35.86 -26.14
N ALA A 66 30.09 36.70 -27.14
CA ALA A 66 29.10 37.58 -27.72
C ALA A 66 27.96 36.79 -28.39
N GLU A 67 28.30 35.75 -29.14
CA GLU A 67 27.33 34.91 -29.86
C GLU A 67 26.56 33.99 -28.90
N LEU A 68 27.20 33.46 -27.84
CA LEU A 68 26.50 32.77 -26.77
C LEU A 68 25.47 33.68 -26.07
N SER A 69 25.86 34.92 -25.76
CA SER A 69 24.95 35.90 -25.13
C SER A 69 23.71 36.14 -25.97
N THR A 70 23.86 36.32 -27.29
CA THR A 70 22.72 36.48 -28.20
C THR A 70 21.81 35.24 -28.24
N GLN A 71 22.41 34.05 -28.19
CA GLN A 71 21.66 32.79 -28.18
C GLN A 71 20.86 32.60 -26.88
N VAL A 72 21.48 32.88 -25.73
CA VAL A 72 20.81 32.84 -24.42
C VAL A 72 19.65 33.84 -24.36
N GLN A 73 19.83 35.06 -24.88
CA GLN A 73 18.75 36.05 -24.95
C GLN A 73 17.58 35.59 -25.81
N SER A 74 17.85 34.93 -26.94
CA SER A 74 16.80 34.33 -27.79
C SER A 74 16.02 33.26 -27.04
N ILE A 75 16.72 32.33 -26.39
CA ILE A 75 16.11 31.25 -25.61
C ILE A 75 15.28 31.84 -24.46
N LEU A 76 15.80 32.81 -23.72
CA LEU A 76 15.08 33.47 -22.63
C LEU A 76 13.80 34.14 -23.14
N THR A 77 13.85 34.80 -24.31
CA THR A 77 12.67 35.42 -24.92
C THR A 77 11.63 34.37 -25.32
N GLN A 78 12.07 33.23 -25.85
CA GLN A 78 11.21 32.10 -26.20
C GLN A 78 10.55 31.48 -24.97
N ILE A 79 11.33 31.22 -23.90
CA ILE A 79 10.83 30.69 -22.62
C ILE A 79 9.81 31.65 -22.02
N ASN A 80 10.11 32.95 -22.03
CA ASN A 80 9.17 33.95 -21.51
C ASN A 80 7.85 33.96 -22.30
N ALA A 81 7.91 33.87 -23.63
CA ALA A 81 6.71 33.77 -24.47
C ALA A 81 5.91 32.49 -24.19
N GLN A 82 6.58 31.35 -23.98
CA GLN A 82 5.92 30.10 -23.61
C GLN A 82 5.30 30.17 -22.21
N ASN A 83 5.99 30.76 -21.23
CA ASN A 83 5.49 30.95 -19.88
C ASN A 83 4.20 31.80 -19.87
N VAL A 84 4.17 32.91 -20.61
CA VAL A 84 2.95 33.74 -20.74
C VAL A 84 1.80 32.94 -21.38
N ARG A 85 2.08 32.14 -22.41
CA ARG A 85 1.05 31.30 -23.06
C ARG A 85 0.49 30.23 -22.11
N LEU A 86 1.37 29.52 -21.39
CA LEU A 86 0.97 28.49 -20.42
C LEU A 86 0.20 29.10 -19.25
N SER A 87 0.62 30.26 -18.77
CA SER A 87 -0.09 31.01 -17.71
C SER A 87 -1.50 31.41 -18.15
N ASN A 88 -1.65 31.91 -19.38
CA ASN A 88 -2.95 32.23 -19.95
C ASN A 88 -3.84 30.99 -20.11
N ASN A 89 -3.27 29.86 -20.56
CA ASN A 89 -4.00 28.59 -20.68
C ASN A 89 -4.46 28.08 -19.30
N LEU A 90 -3.58 28.11 -18.30
CA LEU A 90 -3.92 27.74 -16.92
C LEU A 90 -5.09 28.59 -16.40
N THR A 91 -5.05 29.90 -16.64
CA THR A 91 -6.13 30.82 -16.25
C THR A 91 -7.44 30.46 -16.95
N GLN A 92 -7.40 30.21 -18.26
CA GLN A 92 -8.57 29.80 -19.04
C GLN A 92 -9.17 28.48 -18.55
N LEU A 93 -8.34 27.46 -18.32
CA LEU A 93 -8.79 26.16 -17.80
C LEU A 93 -9.38 26.30 -16.41
N THR A 94 -8.81 27.14 -15.55
CA THR A 94 -9.33 27.41 -14.21
C THR A 94 -10.72 28.04 -14.28
N ASP A 95 -10.90 29.04 -15.14
CA ASP A 95 -12.20 29.68 -15.37
C ASP A 95 -13.23 28.71 -15.96
N GLU A 96 -12.80 27.83 -16.87
CA GLU A 96 -13.66 26.80 -17.45
C GLU A 96 -14.08 25.74 -16.43
N ILE A 97 -13.20 25.34 -15.51
CA ILE A 97 -13.51 24.45 -14.39
C ILE A 97 -14.52 25.11 -13.45
N LEU A 98 -14.30 26.37 -13.06
CA LEU A 98 -15.22 27.09 -12.17
C LEU A 98 -16.60 27.28 -12.82
N ARG A 99 -16.64 27.56 -14.12
CA ARG A 99 -17.89 27.74 -14.87
C ARG A 99 -18.62 26.41 -15.10
N SER A 100 -17.89 25.36 -15.49
CA SER A 100 -18.48 24.05 -15.77
C SER A 100 -18.89 23.32 -14.49
N GLY A 101 -18.18 23.51 -13.38
CA GLY A 101 -18.51 22.93 -12.08
C GLY A 101 -19.91 23.30 -11.58
N ASN A 102 -20.30 24.58 -11.69
CA ASN A 102 -21.64 25.03 -11.29
C ASN A 102 -22.75 24.44 -12.17
N ARG A 103 -22.51 24.32 -13.48
CA ARG A 103 -23.46 23.70 -14.41
C ARG A 103 -23.59 22.20 -14.18
N LEU A 104 -22.47 21.51 -13.97
CA LEU A 104 -22.45 20.08 -13.66
C LEU A 104 -23.20 19.79 -12.37
N ALA A 105 -23.02 20.62 -11.34
CA ALA A 105 -23.75 20.48 -10.08
C ALA A 105 -25.27 20.56 -10.27
N TYR A 106 -25.75 21.49 -11.12
CA TYR A 106 -27.17 21.58 -11.46
C TYR A 106 -27.65 20.34 -12.22
N GLU A 107 -26.92 19.88 -13.24
CA GLU A 107 -27.28 18.69 -14.02
C GLU A 107 -27.31 17.43 -13.14
N VAL A 108 -26.39 17.29 -12.19
CA VAL A 108 -26.38 16.20 -11.22
C VAL A 108 -27.59 16.26 -10.29
N GLU A 109 -27.95 17.44 -9.79
CA GLU A 109 -29.12 17.57 -8.90
C GLU A 109 -30.44 17.34 -9.65
N VAL A 110 -30.54 17.77 -10.91
CA VAL A 110 -31.68 17.46 -11.79
C VAL A 110 -31.78 15.96 -12.02
N LEU A 111 -30.68 15.30 -12.41
CA LEU A 111 -30.67 13.86 -12.66
C LEU A 111 -30.97 13.05 -11.38
N ARG A 112 -30.50 13.53 -10.23
CA ARG A 112 -30.85 12.95 -8.93
C ARG A 112 -32.35 13.08 -8.66
N GLY A 113 -32.94 14.25 -8.91
CA GLY A 113 -34.38 14.47 -8.77
C GLY A 113 -35.20 13.57 -9.70
N GLU A 114 -34.80 13.44 -10.96
CA GLU A 114 -35.44 12.54 -11.93
C GLU A 114 -35.29 11.06 -11.54
N ALA A 115 -34.13 10.65 -11.02
CA ALA A 115 -33.91 9.29 -10.55
C ALA A 115 -34.75 8.96 -9.31
N ILE A 116 -34.90 9.91 -8.38
CA ILE A 116 -35.79 9.77 -7.22
C ILE A 116 -37.25 9.70 -7.70
N GLY A 117 -37.66 10.59 -8.61
CA GLY A 117 -39.01 10.57 -9.18
C GLY A 117 -39.31 9.26 -9.91
N LEU A 118 -38.37 8.76 -10.71
CA LEU A 118 -38.49 7.45 -11.36
C LEU A 118 -38.61 6.33 -10.32
N SER A 119 -37.78 6.35 -9.28
CA SER A 119 -37.87 5.40 -8.17
C SER A 119 -39.25 5.42 -7.53
N GLU A 120 -39.78 6.59 -7.18
CA GLU A 120 -41.12 6.73 -6.60
C GLU A 120 -42.21 6.22 -7.54
N THR A 121 -42.12 6.52 -8.84
CA THR A 121 -43.10 5.97 -9.80
C THR A 121 -43.05 4.45 -9.89
N LEU A 122 -41.86 3.83 -9.83
CA LEU A 122 -41.72 2.38 -9.89
C LEU A 122 -42.14 1.69 -8.58
N THR A 123 -41.83 2.28 -7.43
CA THR A 123 -42.08 1.67 -6.12
C THR A 123 -43.44 1.97 -5.54
N GLU A 124 -44.07 3.09 -5.90
CA GLU A 124 -45.38 3.48 -5.38
C GLU A 124 -46.45 3.35 -6.47
N ALA A 125 -46.36 4.14 -7.54
CA ALA A 125 -47.43 4.25 -8.54
C ALA A 125 -47.60 2.98 -9.40
N LEU A 126 -46.50 2.39 -9.86
CA LEU A 126 -46.49 1.24 -10.76
C LEU A 126 -46.30 -0.08 -10.00
N ARG A 127 -46.08 -0.09 -8.69
CA ARG A 127 -45.78 -1.31 -7.93
C ARG A 127 -46.88 -2.35 -8.06
N ASP A 128 -48.14 -1.94 -7.91
CA ASP A 128 -49.27 -2.85 -8.01
C ASP A 128 -49.46 -3.40 -9.43
N ASP A 129 -49.19 -2.59 -10.45
CA ASP A 129 -49.23 -3.02 -11.84
C ASP A 129 -48.07 -3.96 -12.17
N ILE A 130 -46.86 -3.67 -11.68
CA ILE A 130 -45.69 -4.55 -11.81
C ILE A 130 -45.95 -5.90 -11.15
N VAL A 131 -46.57 -5.94 -9.97
CA VAL A 131 -46.95 -7.19 -9.28
C VAL A 131 -47.88 -8.06 -10.15
N ARG A 132 -48.76 -7.47 -10.95
CA ARG A 132 -49.63 -8.23 -11.89
C ARG A 132 -48.86 -8.87 -13.04
N PHE A 133 -47.70 -8.31 -13.41
CA PHE A 133 -46.82 -8.83 -14.46
C PHE A 133 -45.74 -9.78 -13.93
N VAL A 134 -45.55 -9.88 -12.60
CA VAL A 134 -44.68 -10.87 -11.98
C VAL A 134 -45.48 -12.17 -11.79
N PRO A 135 -45.11 -13.27 -12.46
CA PRO A 135 -45.76 -14.55 -12.22
C PRO A 135 -45.59 -14.94 -10.74
N ASN A 136 -46.70 -15.15 -10.02
CA ASN A 136 -46.77 -15.65 -8.64
C ASN A 136 -46.10 -17.05 -8.50
N THR A 137 -44.79 -17.13 -8.66
CA THR A 137 -44.05 -18.40 -8.73
C THR A 137 -43.22 -18.67 -7.49
N VAL A 138 -43.30 -17.83 -6.45
CA VAL A 138 -42.55 -18.06 -5.20
C VAL A 138 -43.36 -17.82 -3.92
N GLU A 139 -44.61 -17.35 -3.97
CA GLU A 139 -45.40 -17.04 -2.75
C GLU A 139 -46.63 -17.96 -2.52
N SER A 140 -46.61 -19.21 -3.00
CA SER A 140 -47.56 -20.24 -2.54
C SER A 140 -46.94 -21.28 -1.59
N ASN A 141 -45.70 -21.08 -1.11
CA ASN A 141 -45.05 -22.06 -0.23
C ASN A 141 -44.74 -21.55 1.18
N ARG A 142 -45.41 -20.49 1.63
CA ARG A 142 -45.31 -19.99 3.00
C ARG A 142 -46.65 -19.51 3.54
N GLU A 143 -47.62 -20.40 3.62
CA GLU A 143 -48.76 -20.21 4.51
C GLU A 143 -49.41 -21.57 4.85
N GLY A 144 -49.09 -22.07 6.05
CA GLY A 144 -49.94 -22.92 6.90
C GLY A 144 -50.36 -24.30 6.39
N ASN A 145 -49.75 -25.37 6.91
CA ASN A 145 -50.49 -26.62 7.15
C ASN A 145 -50.13 -27.21 8.52
N PRO A 146 -51.11 -27.47 9.41
CA PRO A 146 -50.93 -28.37 10.54
C PRO A 146 -51.06 -29.84 10.08
N GLU A 147 -50.22 -30.70 10.67
CA GLU A 147 -50.34 -32.16 10.85
C GLU A 147 -51.00 -33.02 9.76
N SER A 148 -50.23 -33.97 9.21
CA SER A 148 -50.59 -35.39 9.06
C SER A 148 -49.34 -36.20 8.67
N GLU A 149 -49.09 -37.28 9.39
CA GLU A 149 -48.02 -38.26 9.17
C GLU A 149 -48.34 -39.25 8.03
N ASP A 150 -47.26 -39.92 7.58
CA ASP A 150 -47.19 -41.24 6.94
C ASP A 150 -47.50 -41.33 5.42
N ASP A 151 -46.46 -41.53 4.59
CA ASP A 151 -45.99 -42.88 4.23
C ASP A 151 -44.75 -42.77 3.31
N GLY A 152 -43.84 -43.75 3.40
CA GLY A 152 -42.56 -43.74 2.69
C GLY A 152 -42.61 -44.37 1.29
N GLU A 153 -41.71 -43.94 0.40
CA GLU A 153 -40.92 -44.83 -0.48
C GLU A 153 -39.82 -44.05 -1.23
N GLU A 154 -38.63 -44.65 -1.25
CA GLU A 154 -37.42 -44.16 -1.92
C GLU A 154 -37.56 -44.19 -3.45
N THR A 155 -37.04 -43.17 -4.14
CA THR A 155 -36.31 -43.40 -5.39
C THR A 155 -35.21 -42.36 -5.57
N GLN A 156 -33.96 -42.80 -5.42
CA GLN A 156 -32.80 -42.08 -5.93
C GLN A 156 -32.84 -42.13 -7.46
N ALA A 157 -32.79 -40.96 -8.10
CA ALA A 157 -32.34 -40.82 -9.48
C ALA A 157 -31.71 -39.44 -9.68
N ALA A 158 -30.39 -39.45 -9.81
CA ALA A 158 -29.52 -38.61 -10.62
C ALA A 158 -30.06 -37.26 -11.14
N ASP A 159 -29.38 -36.19 -10.74
CA ASP A 159 -28.53 -35.41 -11.65
C ASP A 159 -29.01 -35.28 -13.10
N ASN A 160 -29.82 -34.24 -13.36
CA ASN A 160 -29.80 -33.36 -14.53
C ASN A 160 -31.15 -32.67 -14.67
N ARG A 161 -31.27 -31.44 -14.16
CA ARG A 161 -32.18 -30.43 -14.73
C ARG A 161 -31.52 -29.06 -14.68
N GLU A 162 -30.40 -28.94 -15.38
CA GLU A 162 -30.16 -27.76 -16.20
C GLU A 162 -31.21 -27.76 -17.33
N GLU A 163 -32.40 -27.24 -17.07
CA GLU A 163 -33.29 -26.80 -18.14
C GLU A 163 -33.47 -25.29 -18.01
N THR A 164 -32.71 -24.66 -18.88
CA THR A 164 -32.68 -23.26 -19.27
C THR A 164 -34.07 -22.69 -19.53
N VAL A 165 -34.71 -22.14 -18.51
CA VAL A 165 -35.42 -20.87 -18.74
C VAL A 165 -34.29 -19.87 -18.91
N GLN A 166 -33.99 -19.48 -20.14
CA GLN A 166 -33.00 -18.44 -20.40
C GLN A 166 -33.44 -17.22 -19.62
N ASP A 167 -32.79 -16.99 -18.46
CA ASP A 167 -32.94 -15.75 -17.73
C ASP A 167 -32.68 -14.64 -18.74
N PRO A 168 -33.66 -13.75 -18.99
CA PRO A 168 -33.51 -12.74 -20.02
C PRO A 168 -32.28 -11.89 -19.73
N ASP A 169 -31.64 -11.38 -20.78
CA ASP A 169 -30.34 -10.70 -20.71
C ASP A 169 -30.25 -9.60 -19.64
N PHE A 170 -31.37 -8.98 -19.27
CA PHE A 170 -31.40 -7.98 -18.20
C PHE A 170 -31.26 -8.57 -16.80
N ILE A 171 -31.74 -9.79 -16.53
CA ILE A 171 -31.57 -10.49 -15.24
C ILE A 171 -30.12 -10.95 -15.07
N THR A 172 -29.51 -11.49 -16.13
CA THR A 172 -28.09 -11.85 -16.11
C THR A 172 -27.22 -10.60 -15.90
N LYS A 173 -27.50 -9.51 -16.66
CA LYS A 173 -26.85 -8.21 -16.44
C LYS A 173 -27.05 -7.68 -15.02
N LEU A 174 -28.26 -7.76 -14.46
CA LEU A 174 -28.53 -7.30 -13.10
C LEU A 174 -27.77 -8.11 -12.05
N ARG A 175 -27.70 -9.45 -12.17
CA ARG A 175 -26.90 -10.30 -11.29
C ARG A 175 -25.41 -9.98 -11.40
N THR A 176 -24.91 -9.80 -12.62
CA THR A 176 -23.51 -9.37 -12.81
C THR A 176 -23.26 -7.99 -12.20
N LEU A 177 -24.20 -7.05 -12.31
CA LEU A 177 -24.08 -5.72 -11.74
C LEU A 177 -24.11 -5.75 -10.21
N ASN A 178 -24.94 -6.60 -9.60
CA ASN A 178 -24.98 -6.82 -8.15
C ASN A 178 -23.68 -7.47 -7.65
N GLN A 179 -23.13 -8.44 -8.40
CA GLN A 179 -21.84 -9.04 -8.07
C GLN A 179 -20.69 -8.05 -8.21
N VAL A 180 -20.71 -7.21 -9.24
CA VAL A 180 -19.74 -6.12 -9.42
C VAL A 180 -19.88 -5.10 -8.31
N ARG A 181 -21.11 -4.72 -7.91
CA ARG A 181 -21.35 -3.82 -6.78
C ARG A 181 -20.79 -4.39 -5.48
N ALA A 182 -21.13 -5.63 -5.14
CA ALA A 182 -20.61 -6.29 -3.93
C ALA A 182 -19.08 -6.34 -3.93
N ARG A 183 -18.47 -6.64 -5.09
CA ARG A 183 -17.02 -6.64 -5.25
C ARG A 183 -16.41 -5.25 -5.13
N LEU A 184 -17.06 -4.21 -5.66
CA LEU A 184 -16.61 -2.83 -5.52
C LEU A 184 -16.71 -2.36 -4.07
N GLU A 185 -17.79 -2.70 -3.36
CA GLU A 185 -17.95 -2.42 -1.92
C GLU A 185 -16.84 -3.11 -1.10
N GLU A 186 -16.52 -4.37 -1.40
CA GLU A 186 -15.41 -5.10 -0.77
C GLU A 186 -14.04 -4.44 -1.07
N VAL A 187 -13.79 -4.02 -2.31
CA VAL A 187 -12.55 -3.32 -2.69
C VAL A 187 -12.46 -1.97 -1.98
N VAL A 188 -13.55 -1.20 -1.93
CA VAL A 188 -13.59 0.09 -1.22
C VAL A 188 -13.31 -0.10 0.26
N GLN A 189 -13.90 -1.12 0.89
CA GLN A 189 -13.66 -1.42 2.29
C GLN A 189 -12.20 -1.82 2.54
N THR A 190 -11.67 -2.77 1.76
CA THR A 190 -10.29 -3.26 1.92
C THR A 190 -9.24 -2.17 1.67
N PHE A 191 -9.45 -1.29 0.68
CA PHE A 191 -8.59 -0.13 0.47
C PHE A 191 -8.78 0.92 1.57
N GLY A 192 -10.00 1.21 2.00
CA GLY A 192 -10.28 2.12 3.11
C GLY A 192 -9.55 1.70 4.38
N ASP A 193 -9.71 0.45 4.79
CA ASP A 193 -9.03 -0.14 5.95
C ASP A 193 -7.50 -0.14 5.80
N SER A 194 -7.01 -0.31 4.57
CA SER A 194 -5.57 -0.24 4.26
C SER A 194 -5.01 1.19 4.37
N MET A 195 -5.80 2.20 3.99
CA MET A 195 -5.47 3.62 4.11
C MET A 195 -5.55 4.12 5.56
N GLU A 196 -6.42 3.54 6.38
CA GLU A 196 -6.51 3.83 7.83
C GLU A 196 -5.30 3.33 8.62
N TRP A 197 -4.48 2.48 8.00
CA TRP A 197 -3.20 2.02 8.53
C TRP A 197 -2.01 2.72 7.83
N PRO A 198 -1.71 3.99 8.15
CA PRO A 198 -0.53 4.68 7.64
C PRO A 198 0.73 4.17 8.35
N LEU A 199 1.81 4.02 7.59
CA LEU A 199 3.14 3.81 8.17
C LEU A 199 3.81 5.14 8.49
N PRO A 200 4.54 5.24 9.60
CA PRO A 200 5.41 6.37 9.83
C PRO A 200 6.49 6.42 8.73
N PRO A 201 6.76 7.59 8.12
CA PRO A 201 7.78 7.74 7.08
C PRO A 201 9.18 7.28 7.56
N SER A 202 9.41 7.23 8.87
CA SER A 202 10.63 6.67 9.46
C SER A 202 10.83 5.16 9.17
N GLU A 203 9.75 4.37 9.06
CA GLU A 203 9.80 2.92 8.81
C GLU A 203 9.97 2.59 7.31
N THR A 204 9.50 3.48 6.43
CA THR A 204 9.70 3.39 4.97
C THR A 204 11.08 3.89 4.54
N SER A 205 11.69 4.77 5.34
CA SER A 205 13.00 5.39 5.08
C SER A 205 14.21 4.49 5.38
N LEU A 206 14.03 3.34 6.03
CA LEU A 206 15.13 2.42 6.37
C LEU A 206 15.79 1.73 5.16
N THR A 207 15.22 1.84 3.95
CA THR A 207 15.89 1.41 2.71
C THR A 207 16.54 2.57 1.94
N SER A 208 16.43 3.82 2.43
CA SER A 208 16.89 5.05 1.76
C SER A 208 17.99 5.80 2.55
N SER A 209 18.71 5.13 3.45
CA SER A 209 19.70 5.77 4.33
C SER A 209 21.05 6.16 3.67
N PHE A 210 21.09 6.53 2.38
CA PHE A 210 22.36 6.92 1.72
C PHE A 210 22.31 8.16 0.81
N ILE A 211 21.31 9.03 0.91
CA ILE A 211 21.37 10.35 0.24
C ILE A 211 21.05 11.45 1.24
N SER A 212 22.06 11.83 2.04
CA SER A 212 22.08 13.11 2.74
C SER A 212 22.47 14.20 1.74
N VAL A 213 21.48 14.82 1.11
CA VAL A 213 21.63 16.13 0.46
C VAL A 213 20.48 16.99 0.98
N SER A 214 20.83 17.95 1.83
CA SER A 214 20.01 19.05 2.36
C SER A 214 18.54 19.08 1.92
N ALA A 215 17.68 18.27 2.55
CA ALA A 215 16.24 18.41 2.44
C ALA A 215 15.78 19.52 3.42
N PRO A 216 14.91 20.45 2.99
CA PRO A 216 14.39 21.49 3.88
C PRO A 216 13.63 20.82 5.04
N GLU A 217 13.71 21.46 6.20
CA GLU A 217 13.11 21.04 7.46
C GLU A 217 11.66 20.54 7.22
N PRO A 218 11.34 19.27 7.51
CA PRO A 218 10.02 18.73 7.27
C PRO A 218 9.04 19.47 8.19
N GLY A 219 8.20 20.31 7.61
CA GLY A 219 7.22 21.14 8.32
C GLY A 219 6.24 20.31 9.14
N SER A 220 5.46 20.99 9.99
CA SER A 220 4.56 20.42 11.00
C SER A 220 3.62 19.30 10.52
N GLU A 221 3.32 19.19 9.22
CA GLU A 221 2.51 18.11 8.65
C GLU A 221 3.22 16.75 8.62
N ALA A 222 4.53 16.70 8.38
CA ALA A 222 5.30 15.46 8.40
C ALA A 222 5.42 14.89 9.82
N GLN A 223 5.51 15.75 10.83
CA GLN A 223 5.45 15.37 12.24
C GLN A 223 4.07 14.82 12.62
N SER A 224 3.00 15.43 12.11
CA SER A 224 1.63 14.96 12.34
C SER A 224 1.37 13.59 11.68
N GLN A 225 1.89 13.34 10.48
CA GLN A 225 1.79 12.02 9.83
C GLN A 225 2.66 10.96 10.52
N GLU A 226 3.85 11.32 10.99
CA GLU A 226 4.72 10.44 11.78
C GLU A 226 4.04 10.04 13.09
N GLU A 227 3.49 11.00 13.84
CA GLU A 227 2.77 10.75 15.09
C GLU A 227 1.55 9.85 14.85
N LYS A 228 0.73 10.15 13.84
CA LYS A 228 -0.46 9.35 13.50
C LYS A 228 -0.10 7.90 13.12
N GLY A 229 0.97 7.70 12.33
CA GLY A 229 1.45 6.36 11.98
C GLY A 229 1.94 5.57 13.20
N GLN A 230 2.66 6.23 14.11
CA GLN A 230 3.11 5.61 15.36
C GLN A 230 1.95 5.30 16.31
N GLU A 231 0.96 6.18 16.42
CA GLU A 231 -0.24 5.97 17.25
C GLU A 231 -1.04 4.76 16.77
N VAL A 232 -1.29 4.64 15.46
CA VAL A 232 -2.00 3.49 14.89
C VAL A 232 -1.21 2.20 15.11
N ALA A 233 0.11 2.22 14.90
CA ALA A 233 0.97 1.07 15.17
C ALA A 233 0.97 0.65 16.66
N LYS A 234 0.95 1.62 17.59
CA LYS A 234 0.81 1.36 19.03
C LYS A 234 -0.56 0.78 19.35
N LYS A 235 -1.64 1.36 18.80
CA LYS A 235 -3.02 0.90 18.97
C LYS A 235 -3.20 -0.55 18.51
N LEU A 236 -2.65 -0.92 17.36
CA LEU A 236 -2.69 -2.29 16.85
C LEU A 236 -1.94 -3.26 17.75
N ARG A 237 -0.78 -2.87 18.30
CA ARG A 237 -0.04 -3.70 19.27
C ARG A 237 -0.80 -3.86 20.59
N THR A 238 -1.42 -2.79 21.09
CA THR A 238 -2.23 -2.87 22.32
C THR A 238 -3.47 -3.71 22.10
N GLU A 239 -4.14 -3.58 20.96
CA GLU A 239 -5.31 -4.40 20.60
C GLU A 239 -4.94 -5.89 20.55
N VAL A 240 -3.83 -6.26 19.89
CA VAL A 240 -3.37 -7.66 19.86
C VAL A 240 -2.99 -8.15 21.26
N THR A 241 -2.35 -7.32 22.09
CA THR A 241 -2.01 -7.68 23.47
C THR A 241 -3.26 -7.87 24.34
N GLU A 242 -4.26 -7.00 24.18
CA GLU A 242 -5.55 -7.10 24.85
C GLU A 242 -6.32 -8.33 24.40
N LEU A 243 -6.28 -8.71 23.12
CA LEU A 243 -6.84 -9.97 22.63
C LEU A 243 -6.13 -11.20 23.21
N LEU A 244 -4.81 -11.11 23.43
CA LEU A 244 -4.03 -12.17 24.07
C LEU A 244 -4.25 -12.28 25.59
N ASP A 245 -4.70 -11.22 26.25
CA ASP A 245 -4.97 -11.19 27.69
C ASP A 245 -6.46 -11.34 28.03
N SER A 246 -7.36 -10.97 27.12
CA SER A 246 -8.80 -11.24 27.20
C SER A 246 -9.10 -12.74 27.02
N ASN A 247 -10.25 -13.19 27.52
CA ASN A 247 -10.65 -14.59 27.59
C ASN A 247 -9.68 -15.50 28.38
N GLY A 248 -9.07 -14.94 29.44
CA GLY A 248 -8.28 -15.72 30.41
C GLY A 248 -6.90 -16.13 29.91
N GLY A 249 -6.41 -15.50 28.84
CA GLY A 249 -5.08 -15.76 28.30
C GLY A 249 -4.88 -17.16 27.73
N GLY A 250 -5.97 -17.89 27.45
CA GLY A 250 -5.96 -19.25 26.94
C GLY A 250 -5.94 -19.34 25.41
N GLU A 251 -6.39 -20.48 24.89
CA GLU A 251 -6.40 -20.80 23.46
C GLU A 251 -7.36 -19.89 22.65
N GLU A 252 -8.47 -19.46 23.25
CA GLU A 252 -9.46 -18.60 22.58
C GLU A 252 -8.93 -17.18 22.30
N GLY A 253 -8.17 -16.59 23.24
CA GLY A 253 -7.48 -15.31 23.04
C GLY A 253 -6.36 -15.41 22.00
N LEU A 254 -5.69 -16.56 21.94
CA LEU A 254 -4.70 -16.85 20.91
C LEU A 254 -5.33 -16.91 19.52
N GLU A 255 -6.47 -17.59 19.36
CA GLU A 255 -7.19 -17.66 18.09
C GLU A 255 -7.73 -16.30 17.64
N ALA A 256 -8.27 -15.51 18.57
CA ALA A 256 -8.76 -14.16 18.28
C ALA A 256 -7.62 -13.23 17.81
N ALA A 257 -6.48 -13.26 18.50
CA ALA A 257 -5.29 -12.52 18.11
C ALA A 257 -4.73 -13.00 16.75
N THR A 258 -4.74 -14.32 16.50
CA THR A 258 -4.29 -14.90 15.23
C THR A 258 -5.16 -14.43 14.07
N ARG A 259 -6.49 -14.49 14.22
CA ARG A 259 -7.44 -13.96 13.22
C ARG A 259 -7.23 -12.48 12.93
N ARG A 260 -6.92 -11.68 13.96
CA ARG A 260 -6.64 -10.24 13.78
C ARG A 260 -5.35 -9.99 13.00
N VAL A 261 -4.29 -10.74 13.29
CA VAL A 261 -3.01 -10.64 12.55
C VAL A 261 -3.15 -11.15 11.11
N GLU A 262 -3.96 -12.17 10.87
CA GLU A 262 -4.28 -12.64 9.51
C GLU A 262 -5.05 -11.58 8.71
N ALA A 263 -6.02 -10.90 9.31
CA ALA A 263 -6.71 -9.77 8.67
C ALA A 263 -5.75 -8.64 8.28
N LEU A 264 -4.82 -8.28 9.18
CA LEU A 264 -3.76 -7.31 8.88
C LEU A 264 -2.81 -7.79 7.75
N ARG A 265 -2.59 -9.10 7.65
CA ARG A 265 -1.80 -9.71 6.57
C ARG A 265 -2.51 -9.59 5.22
N VAL A 266 -3.83 -9.76 5.17
CA VAL A 266 -4.63 -9.51 3.97
C VAL A 266 -4.55 -8.05 3.55
N LEU A 267 -4.71 -7.10 4.48
CA LEU A 267 -4.56 -5.66 4.20
C LEU A 267 -3.14 -5.32 3.70
N ALA A 268 -2.10 -5.96 4.25
CA ALA A 268 -0.73 -5.76 3.77
C ALA A 268 -0.51 -6.18 2.31
N THR A 269 -1.32 -7.12 1.77
CA THR A 269 -1.19 -7.55 0.36
C THR A 269 -1.57 -6.47 -0.65
N VAL A 270 -2.40 -5.49 -0.26
CA VAL A 270 -2.79 -4.34 -1.10
C VAL A 270 -1.58 -3.50 -1.49
N TRP A 271 -0.54 -3.51 -0.64
CA TRP A 271 0.69 -2.72 -0.80
C TRP A 271 1.79 -3.46 -1.55
N LYS A 272 1.51 -4.64 -2.09
CA LYS A 272 2.49 -5.44 -2.82
C LYS A 272 3.02 -4.67 -4.03
N GLY A 273 4.35 -4.61 -4.17
CA GLY A 273 5.03 -3.84 -5.22
C GLY A 273 5.25 -2.36 -4.90
N THR A 274 4.79 -1.87 -3.74
CA THR A 274 5.06 -0.50 -3.27
C THR A 274 6.27 -0.45 -2.34
N ALA A 275 6.82 0.75 -2.11
CA ALA A 275 7.94 0.97 -1.18
C ALA A 275 7.60 0.55 0.27
N GLU A 276 6.31 0.44 0.59
CA GLU A 276 5.81 0.14 1.93
C GLU A 276 5.65 -1.37 2.22
N GLU A 277 5.64 -2.22 1.18
CA GLU A 277 5.40 -3.66 1.30
C GLU A 277 6.25 -4.31 2.41
N LYS A 278 7.55 -4.01 2.39
CA LYS A 278 8.54 -4.64 3.28
C LYS A 278 8.37 -4.18 4.73
N ALA A 279 8.03 -2.92 4.96
CA ALA A 279 7.81 -2.37 6.29
C ALA A 279 6.50 -2.92 6.90
N ARG A 280 5.41 -2.96 6.12
CA ARG A 280 4.11 -3.52 6.54
C ARG A 280 4.23 -5.02 6.86
N THR A 281 4.93 -5.78 6.02
CA THR A 281 5.16 -7.22 6.25
C THR A 281 5.94 -7.47 7.54
N ARG A 282 7.00 -6.68 7.80
CA ARG A 282 7.79 -6.79 9.04
C ARG A 282 6.98 -6.48 10.29
N PHE A 283 6.09 -5.49 10.23
CA PHE A 283 5.21 -5.16 11.33
C PHE A 283 4.27 -6.33 11.67
N VAL A 284 3.62 -6.90 10.65
CA VAL A 284 2.73 -8.07 10.81
C VAL A 284 3.50 -9.28 11.33
N ASP A 285 4.69 -9.56 10.81
CA ASP A 285 5.55 -10.65 11.32
C ASP A 285 5.99 -10.42 12.78
N GLY A 286 6.16 -9.16 13.19
CA GLY A 286 6.40 -8.79 14.59
C GLY A 286 5.20 -9.10 15.50
N LEU A 287 3.98 -8.83 15.03
CA LEU A 287 2.75 -9.21 15.74
C LEU A 287 2.59 -10.74 15.82
N ALA A 288 2.86 -11.45 14.72
CA ALA A 288 2.80 -12.91 14.68
C ALA A 288 3.77 -13.55 15.68
N LYS A 289 4.99 -13.01 15.83
CA LYS A 289 5.95 -13.46 16.84
C LYS A 289 5.43 -13.30 18.28
N MET A 290 4.73 -12.21 18.60
CA MET A 290 4.15 -12.03 19.94
C MET A 290 3.09 -13.11 20.25
N ILE A 291 2.31 -13.50 19.24
CA ILE A 291 1.33 -14.58 19.36
C ILE A 291 2.05 -15.93 19.54
N ASP A 292 3.08 -16.22 18.74
CA ASP A 292 3.86 -17.45 18.85
C ASP A 292 4.57 -17.58 20.21
N ASP A 293 5.14 -16.48 20.72
CA ASP A 293 5.78 -16.44 22.04
C ASP A 293 4.74 -16.70 23.16
N ARG A 294 3.53 -16.14 23.04
CA ARG A 294 2.42 -16.44 23.97
C ARG A 294 1.95 -17.89 23.85
N ARG A 295 1.83 -18.44 22.64
CA ARG A 295 1.49 -19.85 22.39
C ARG A 295 2.48 -20.79 23.07
N ARG A 296 3.78 -20.51 22.91
CA ARG A 296 4.87 -21.28 23.56
C ARG A 296 4.82 -21.15 25.08
N ALA A 297 4.50 -19.97 25.61
CA ALA A 297 4.36 -19.76 27.05
C ALA A 297 3.20 -20.58 27.63
N LEU A 298 2.05 -20.61 26.96
CA LEU A 298 0.89 -21.41 27.37
C LEU A 298 1.17 -22.92 27.29
N GLU A 299 1.83 -23.38 26.22
CA GLU A 299 2.23 -24.78 26.09
C GLU A 299 3.20 -25.21 27.21
N ASN A 300 4.16 -24.34 27.55
CA ASN A 300 5.10 -24.58 28.65
C ASN A 300 4.42 -24.57 30.02
N GLN A 301 3.47 -23.67 30.26
CA GLN A 301 2.67 -23.67 31.50
C GLN A 301 1.78 -24.91 31.61
N GLY A 302 1.18 -25.38 30.50
CA GLY A 302 0.42 -26.64 30.45
C GLY A 302 1.28 -27.87 30.74
N LYS A 303 2.53 -27.90 30.28
CA LYS A 303 3.51 -28.98 30.57
C LYS A 303 3.99 -28.97 32.02
N ILE A 304 4.18 -27.79 32.63
CA ILE A 304 4.59 -27.66 34.04
C ILE A 304 3.45 -28.09 34.98
N ASN A 305 2.20 -27.72 34.67
CA ASN A 305 1.04 -28.10 35.46
C ASN A 305 0.69 -29.60 35.34
N SER A 306 0.88 -30.21 34.17
CA SER A 306 0.70 -31.67 34.00
C SER A 306 1.81 -32.50 34.63
N SER A 307 3.05 -31.99 34.69
CA SER A 307 4.18 -32.66 35.35
C SER A 307 4.12 -32.58 36.90
N GLN A 308 3.35 -31.65 37.47
CA GLN A 308 3.13 -31.57 38.93
C GLN A 308 2.04 -32.51 39.46
N GLN A 309 1.21 -33.13 38.61
CA GLN A 309 0.17 -34.08 39.04
C GLN A 309 0.60 -35.56 39.03
N GLN A 310 1.82 -35.89 38.58
CA GLN A 310 2.40 -37.23 38.74
C GLN A 310 3.78 -37.16 39.41
N GLY A 311 3.80 -37.11 40.73
CA GLY A 311 5.05 -37.21 41.49
C GLY A 311 4.84 -37.38 42.99
N LYS A 312 4.76 -38.63 43.45
CA LYS A 312 5.02 -38.98 44.86
C LYS A 312 6.41 -38.46 45.26
N PRO A 313 6.64 -38.03 46.51
CA PRO A 313 7.95 -37.53 46.91
C PRO A 313 8.90 -38.71 47.18
N PRO A 314 10.19 -38.62 46.81
CA PRO A 314 11.23 -39.32 47.52
C PRO A 314 12.09 -38.33 48.31
N VAL A 315 12.26 -38.70 49.57
CA VAL A 315 13.16 -38.08 50.54
C VAL A 315 14.61 -38.24 50.10
N GLY A 316 15.35 -37.13 50.10
CA GLY A 316 16.78 -37.07 50.40
C GLY A 316 17.74 -37.46 49.28
N HIS A 317 18.51 -36.48 48.78
CA HIS A 317 19.96 -36.44 48.99
C HIS A 317 20.54 -35.08 48.57
N ARG A 318 21.27 -34.51 49.52
CA ARG A 318 22.18 -33.37 49.43
C ARG A 318 23.13 -33.51 48.23
N ARG A 319 23.21 -32.49 47.36
CA ARG A 319 24.47 -32.17 46.67
C ARG A 319 24.55 -30.71 46.22
N GLN A 320 25.70 -30.15 46.58
CA GLN A 320 26.28 -28.88 46.23
C GLN A 320 26.36 -28.59 44.72
N GLU A 321 26.29 -27.29 44.42
CA GLU A 321 27.14 -26.55 43.48
C GLU A 321 27.06 -26.91 41.99
N SER A 322 26.49 -25.98 41.21
CA SER A 322 26.98 -25.63 39.88
C SER A 322 26.45 -24.24 39.50
N GLU A 323 27.08 -23.20 40.03
CA GLU A 323 26.92 -21.84 39.52
C GLU A 323 27.59 -21.74 38.14
N GLY A 324 26.83 -21.27 37.15
CA GLY A 324 27.36 -20.85 35.85
C GLY A 324 28.23 -19.59 35.97
N PRO A 325 29.10 -19.33 34.98
CA PRO A 325 30.21 -18.39 35.08
C PRO A 325 29.70 -16.95 34.93
N GLY A 326 29.43 -16.27 36.04
CA GLY A 326 29.11 -14.84 35.99
C GLY A 326 28.51 -14.21 37.25
N GLY A 327 28.18 -14.99 38.30
CA GLY A 327 27.40 -14.48 39.44
C GLY A 327 28.11 -14.34 40.79
N GLY A 328 29.36 -14.80 40.95
CA GLY A 328 29.98 -14.93 42.29
C GLY A 328 30.65 -13.66 42.83
N ILE A 329 31.16 -12.79 41.96
CA ILE A 329 32.00 -11.65 42.38
C ILE A 329 31.16 -10.50 42.94
N PHE A 330 29.98 -10.25 42.35
CA PHE A 330 29.04 -9.22 42.81
C PHE A 330 28.43 -9.53 44.18
N LYS A 331 28.17 -10.81 44.49
CA LYS A 331 27.70 -11.21 45.82
C LYS A 331 28.76 -11.00 46.91
N ASN A 332 30.03 -11.25 46.61
CA ASN A 332 31.12 -10.97 47.55
C ASN A 332 31.33 -9.47 47.79
N LEU A 333 31.16 -8.63 46.75
CA LEU A 333 31.21 -7.17 46.90
C LEU A 333 30.00 -6.62 47.67
N GLN A 334 28.82 -7.20 47.48
CA GLN A 334 27.63 -6.82 48.25
C GLN A 334 27.79 -7.15 49.74
N ARG A 335 28.44 -8.28 50.05
CA ARG A 335 28.72 -8.68 51.43
C ARG A 335 29.77 -7.78 52.11
N LEU A 336 30.83 -7.39 51.38
CA LEU A 336 31.83 -6.43 51.86
C LEU A 336 31.24 -5.03 52.09
N ARG A 337 30.27 -4.60 51.26
CA ARG A 337 29.52 -3.37 51.47
C ARG A 337 28.70 -3.42 52.76
N GLU A 338 28.02 -4.53 53.03
CA GLU A 338 27.18 -4.67 54.23
C GLU A 338 28.01 -4.74 55.52
N GLU A 339 29.24 -5.24 55.46
CA GLU A 339 30.14 -5.38 56.62
C GLU A 339 30.84 -4.07 57.01
N ILE A 340 31.01 -3.10 56.08
CA ILE A 340 31.62 -1.79 56.35
C ILE A 340 30.63 -0.79 56.99
N TYR A 341 29.32 -1.02 56.87
CA TYR A 341 28.29 -0.13 57.43
C TYR A 341 27.72 -0.59 58.78
N LEU A 342 28.35 -1.59 59.42
CA LEU A 342 27.87 -2.17 60.68
C LEU A 342 28.82 -2.02 61.89
N GLU A 343 29.72 -1.03 61.88
CA GLU A 343 30.48 -0.61 63.07
C GLU A 343 30.05 0.77 63.58
#